data_AF-X7E3X7-F1
#
_entry.id   AF-X7E3X7-F1
#
_cell.length_a   1.000
_cell.length_b   1.000
_cell.length_c   1.000
_cell.angle_alpha   90.00
_cell.angle_beta   90.00
_cell.angle_gamma   90.00
#
_symmetry.space_group_name_H-M   'P 1'
#
loop_
_entity.id
_entity.type
_entity.pdbx_description
1 polymer ?
#
loop_
_entity_poly.entity_id
_entity_poly.type
_entity_poly.pdbx_seq_one_letter_code
_entity_poly.pdbx_strand_id
1 'polypeptide(L)'
;MEMSFIAHEGENRSKSRLGPASPGAALAIVAVLGSLPMVATIVAITGREAEAVIAGLGFLAAGSIIACCALLRDAPHDRLGIANVVTLVRLLVVSVLVACLAARPDGTWTFVALAALALSLDGVDGWIARRQNMTSRFGARFDMEADSALALVLAIHASQAPEFGAVALLLGVPRYAFGFAMLVLPRLRGDLPDRLSRKAVCVFQIATLIAIQVPFLPASVGQTLVAVALVSLALSFGRDIQWLRRRRA
;
A
#
# COMPACT_ATOMS: atom_id res chain seq x y z
N MET A 1 3.29 -14.81 -75.09
CA MET A 1 4.52 -14.05 -74.83
C MET A 1 4.16 -13.03 -73.76
N GLU A 2 4.48 -13.15 -72.48
CA GLU A 2 5.25 -14.10 -71.68
C GLU A 2 4.62 -14.16 -70.29
N MET A 3 4.75 -15.32 -69.65
CA MET A 3 4.55 -15.52 -68.22
C MET A 3 5.80 -15.07 -67.46
N SER A 4 5.65 -14.35 -66.34
CA SER A 4 6.66 -14.27 -65.27
C SER A 4 5.91 -13.88 -63.97
N PHE A 5 5.52 -14.86 -63.15
CA PHE A 5 6.29 -15.54 -62.11
C PHE A 5 6.70 -14.63 -60.94
N ILE A 6 5.81 -14.62 -59.94
CA ILE A 6 6.04 -14.69 -58.48
C ILE A 6 7.46 -14.37 -57.99
N ALA A 7 7.56 -13.34 -57.13
CA ALA A 7 8.37 -13.39 -55.92
C ALA A 7 7.76 -12.45 -54.86
N HIS A 8 6.76 -12.97 -54.15
CA HIS A 8 6.31 -12.41 -52.88
C HIS A 8 7.28 -12.93 -51.81
N GLU A 9 8.50 -12.39 -51.78
CA GLU A 9 9.43 -12.71 -50.70
C GLU A 9 9.05 -11.91 -49.47
N GLY A 10 8.50 -12.64 -48.50
CA GLY A 10 8.12 -12.14 -47.20
C GLY A 10 9.27 -11.38 -46.57
N GLU A 11 8.98 -10.14 -46.20
CA GLU A 11 9.77 -9.41 -45.24
C GLU A 11 9.70 -10.20 -43.92
N ASN A 12 10.65 -11.12 -43.78
CA ASN A 12 10.91 -11.91 -42.60
C ASN A 12 11.31 -10.94 -41.48
N ARG A 13 10.32 -10.28 -40.87
CA ARG A 13 10.46 -9.55 -39.61
C ARG A 13 10.50 -10.52 -38.45
N SER A 14 11.41 -11.50 -38.52
CA SER A 14 12.01 -12.10 -37.32
C SER A 14 12.96 -11.06 -36.71
N LYS A 15 12.38 -9.99 -36.18
CA LYS A 15 13.06 -9.14 -35.21
C LYS A 15 12.72 -9.74 -33.85
N SER A 16 13.64 -10.52 -33.31
CA SER A 16 13.74 -10.74 -31.87
C SER A 16 13.76 -9.38 -31.16
N ARG A 17 12.59 -8.92 -30.74
CA ARG A 17 12.44 -7.79 -29.85
C ARG A 17 11.53 -8.27 -28.73
N LEU A 18 12.14 -8.88 -27.72
CA LEU A 18 11.57 -8.79 -26.38
C LEU A 18 11.47 -7.28 -26.11
N GLY A 19 10.32 -6.69 -26.42
CA GLY A 19 10.01 -5.33 -26.02
C GLY A 19 10.17 -5.22 -24.50
N PRO A 20 10.41 -4.01 -23.96
CA PRO A 20 10.40 -3.83 -22.52
C PRO A 20 9.13 -4.48 -21.93
N ALA A 21 9.30 -5.26 -20.86
CA ALA A 21 8.19 -5.97 -20.22
C ALA A 21 7.04 -4.98 -19.94
N SER A 22 5.80 -5.41 -20.19
CA SER A 22 4.63 -4.57 -19.89
C SER A 22 4.65 -4.15 -18.41
N PRO A 23 4.09 -2.99 -18.04
CA PRO A 23 4.09 -2.53 -16.64
C PRO A 23 3.53 -3.57 -15.65
N GLY A 24 2.51 -4.34 -16.06
CA GLY A 24 1.97 -5.44 -15.28
C GLY A 24 2.94 -6.63 -15.14
N ALA A 25 3.63 -7.01 -16.23
CA ALA A 25 4.66 -8.04 -16.17
C ALA A 25 5.85 -7.60 -15.30
N ALA A 26 6.27 -6.34 -15.40
CA ALA A 26 7.32 -5.78 -14.55
C ALA A 26 6.90 -5.80 -13.06
N LEU A 27 5.66 -5.44 -12.74
CA LEU A 27 5.12 -5.52 -11.38
C LEU A 27 5.13 -6.96 -10.87
N ALA A 28 4.66 -7.92 -11.67
CA ALA A 28 4.66 -9.33 -11.32
C ALA A 28 6.09 -9.88 -11.09
N ILE A 29 7.04 -9.53 -11.96
CA ILE A 29 8.44 -9.92 -11.82
C ILE A 29 9.01 -9.40 -10.50
N VAL A 30 8.82 -8.11 -10.19
CA VAL A 30 9.33 -7.54 -8.93
C VAL A 30 8.66 -8.20 -7.72
N ALA A 31 7.35 -8.46 -7.76
CA ALA A 31 6.64 -9.13 -6.68
C ALA A 31 7.15 -10.56 -6.45
N VAL A 32 7.37 -11.32 -7.52
CA VAL A 32 7.90 -12.69 -7.47
C VAL A 32 9.33 -12.70 -6.96
N LEU A 33 10.21 -11.87 -7.52
CA LEU A 33 11.62 -11.79 -7.09
C LEU A 33 11.73 -11.34 -5.63
N GLY A 34 10.90 -10.38 -5.21
CA GLY A 34 10.84 -9.89 -3.83
C GLY A 34 10.24 -10.89 -2.84
N SER A 35 9.42 -11.84 -3.30
CA SER A 35 8.80 -12.84 -2.42
C SER A 35 9.81 -13.77 -1.76
N LEU A 36 10.94 -14.07 -2.42
CA LEU A 36 11.99 -14.93 -1.87
C LEU A 36 12.66 -14.34 -0.62
N PRO A 37 13.27 -13.13 -0.66
CA PRO A 37 13.83 -12.53 0.54
C PRO A 37 12.74 -12.25 1.58
N MET A 38 11.51 -11.91 1.17
CA MET A 38 10.38 -11.74 2.09
C MET A 38 10.09 -13.03 2.88
N VAL A 39 9.97 -14.18 2.20
CA VAL A 39 9.73 -15.47 2.88
C VAL A 39 10.90 -15.84 3.77
N ALA A 40 12.14 -15.60 3.33
CA ALA A 40 13.32 -15.83 4.17
C ALA A 40 13.28 -14.98 5.45
N THR A 41 12.88 -13.71 5.35
CA THR A 41 12.68 -12.82 6.51
C THR A 41 11.56 -13.31 7.42
N ILE A 42 10.41 -13.72 6.87
CA ILE A 42 9.30 -14.28 7.66
C ILE A 42 9.80 -15.50 8.44
N VAL A 43 10.42 -16.46 7.76
CA VAL A 43 10.95 -17.67 8.38
C VAL A 43 11.97 -17.38 9.47
N ALA A 44 12.84 -16.38 9.26
CA ALA A 44 13.84 -15.97 10.25
C ALA A 44 13.21 -15.33 11.51
N ILE A 45 12.08 -14.63 11.37
CA ILE A 45 11.39 -13.96 12.48
C ILE A 45 10.46 -14.92 13.22
N THR A 46 9.74 -15.78 12.49
CA THR A 46 8.61 -16.58 13.02
C THR A 46 8.91 -18.06 13.19
N GLY A 47 10.11 -18.55 12.83
CA GLY A 47 10.49 -19.94 13.12
C GLY A 47 9.84 -21.01 12.22
N ARG A 48 9.80 -20.79 10.90
CA ARG A 48 9.22 -21.71 9.88
C ARG A 48 7.72 -22.03 10.04
N GLU A 49 6.97 -21.19 10.74
CA GLU A 49 5.52 -21.34 10.83
C GLU A 49 4.84 -21.17 9.46
N ALA A 50 4.11 -22.22 9.04
CA ALA A 50 3.45 -22.24 7.73
C ALA A 50 2.36 -21.17 7.62
N GLU A 51 1.59 -20.94 8.71
CA GLU A 51 0.51 -19.96 8.74
C GLU A 51 1.01 -18.53 8.48
N ALA A 52 2.16 -18.18 9.05
CA ALA A 52 2.80 -16.88 8.84
C ALA A 52 3.23 -16.68 7.37
N VAL A 53 3.84 -17.71 6.78
CA VAL A 53 4.27 -17.69 5.38
C VAL A 53 3.06 -17.59 4.45
N ILE A 54 2.00 -18.36 4.71
CA ILE A 54 0.75 -18.34 3.94
C ILE A 54 0.08 -16.96 4.04
N ALA A 55 0.01 -16.38 5.25
CA ALA A 55 -0.58 -15.06 5.45
C ALA A 55 0.18 -13.97 4.69
N GLY A 56 1.52 -13.96 4.80
CA GLY A 56 2.37 -12.99 4.10
C GLY A 56 2.31 -13.12 2.57
N LEU A 57 2.41 -14.35 2.04
CA LEU A 57 2.29 -14.62 0.60
C LEU A 57 0.88 -14.30 0.08
N GLY A 58 -0.16 -14.68 0.81
CA GLY A 58 -1.54 -14.40 0.46
C GLY A 58 -1.82 -12.90 0.37
N PHE A 59 -1.31 -12.13 1.34
CA PHE A 59 -1.41 -10.68 1.32
C PHE A 59 -0.63 -10.04 0.15
N LEU A 60 0.60 -10.48 -0.10
CA LEU A 60 1.40 -10.01 -1.25
C LEU A 60 0.69 -10.30 -2.58
N ALA A 61 0.18 -11.52 -2.74
CA ALA A 61 -0.51 -11.95 -3.94
C ALA A 61 -1.78 -11.13 -4.17
N ALA A 62 -2.62 -10.97 -3.14
CA ALA A 62 -3.83 -10.16 -3.23
C ALA A 62 -3.52 -8.71 -3.61
N GLY A 63 -2.57 -8.07 -2.92
CA GLY A 63 -2.17 -6.69 -3.23
C GLY A 63 -1.58 -6.53 -4.63
N SER A 64 -0.73 -7.47 -5.07
CA SER A 64 -0.12 -7.47 -6.41
C SER A 64 -1.14 -7.72 -7.51
N ILE A 65 -2.12 -8.60 -7.29
CA ILE A 65 -3.22 -8.85 -8.23
C ILE A 65 -4.09 -7.59 -8.36
N ILE A 66 -4.49 -6.98 -7.24
CA ILE A 66 -5.28 -5.74 -7.26
C ILE A 66 -4.52 -4.63 -8.00
N ALA A 67 -3.23 -4.46 -7.71
CA ALA A 67 -2.38 -3.48 -8.39
C ALA A 67 -2.24 -3.77 -9.88
N CYS A 68 -2.04 -5.03 -10.27
CA CYS A 68 -1.97 -5.45 -11.67
C CYS A 68 -3.30 -5.20 -12.40
N CYS A 69 -4.43 -5.58 -11.81
CA CYS A 69 -5.76 -5.30 -12.39
C CYS A 69 -6.01 -3.80 -12.54
N ALA A 70 -5.57 -2.97 -11.59
CA ALA A 70 -5.67 -1.52 -11.69
C ALA A 70 -4.75 -0.94 -12.77
N LEU A 71 -3.52 -1.45 -12.92
CA LEU A 71 -2.63 -1.10 -14.02
C LEU A 71 -3.22 -1.45 -15.37
N LEU A 72 -3.80 -2.64 -15.53
CA LEU A 72 -4.39 -3.08 -16.81
C LEU A 72 -5.61 -2.25 -17.21
N ARG A 73 -6.32 -1.63 -16.26
CA ARG A 73 -7.47 -0.76 -16.54
C ARG A 73 -7.05 0.66 -16.91
N ASP A 74 -6.13 1.24 -16.16
CA ASP A 74 -5.83 2.68 -16.21
C ASP A 74 -4.34 2.95 -16.58
N ALA A 75 -3.69 2.05 -17.34
CA ALA A 75 -2.24 2.05 -17.62
C ALA A 75 -1.74 3.45 -18.04
N PRO A 76 -1.07 4.18 -17.13
CA PRO A 76 -0.78 5.60 -17.39
C PRO A 76 0.51 5.79 -18.19
N HIS A 77 1.40 4.80 -18.20
CA HIS A 77 2.73 4.86 -18.80
C HIS A 77 3.15 3.50 -19.35
N ASP A 78 4.02 3.50 -20.36
CA ASP A 78 4.55 2.29 -21.01
C ASP A 78 5.49 1.46 -20.11
N ARG A 79 5.87 1.99 -18.94
CA ARG A 79 6.79 1.35 -17.99
C ARG A 79 6.33 1.56 -16.56
N LEU A 80 6.71 0.61 -15.68
CA LEU A 80 6.53 0.75 -14.25
C LEU A 80 7.51 1.80 -13.70
N GLY A 81 6.99 2.91 -13.18
CA GLY A 81 7.82 3.97 -12.58
C GLY A 81 8.51 3.52 -11.28
N ILE A 82 9.64 4.16 -10.95
CA ILE A 82 10.43 3.82 -9.75
C ILE A 82 9.61 3.99 -8.46
N ALA A 83 8.75 5.01 -8.39
CA ALA A 83 7.85 5.19 -7.26
C ALA A 83 6.95 3.96 -7.02
N ASN A 84 6.38 3.38 -8.09
CA ASN A 84 5.55 2.16 -7.96
C ASN A 84 6.37 0.94 -7.52
N VAL A 85 7.64 0.86 -7.91
CA VAL A 85 8.56 -0.20 -7.42
C VAL A 85 8.80 -0.04 -5.93
N VAL A 86 9.02 1.19 -5.45
CA VAL A 86 9.18 1.47 -4.01
C VAL A 86 7.91 1.15 -3.24
N THR A 87 6.73 1.51 -3.77
CA THR A 87 5.44 1.12 -3.18
C THR A 87 5.28 -0.41 -3.11
N LEU A 88 5.74 -1.14 -4.13
CA LEU A 88 5.73 -2.61 -4.12
C LEU A 88 6.72 -3.20 -3.09
N VAL A 89 7.89 -2.59 -2.92
CA VAL A 89 8.82 -2.95 -1.83
C VAL A 89 8.20 -2.69 -0.46
N ARG A 90 7.49 -1.57 -0.29
CA ARG A 90 6.72 -1.30 0.93
C ARG A 90 5.65 -2.38 1.13
N LEU A 91 4.95 -2.81 0.08
CA LEU A 91 3.97 -3.90 0.17
C LEU A 91 4.61 -5.21 0.64
N LEU A 92 5.82 -5.55 0.18
CA LEU A 92 6.58 -6.70 0.69
C LEU A 92 6.87 -6.57 2.19
N VAL A 93 7.25 -5.38 2.67
CA VAL A 93 7.48 -5.14 4.12
C VAL A 93 6.17 -5.30 4.90
N VAL A 94 5.05 -4.78 4.39
CA VAL A 94 3.72 -4.95 5.02
C VAL A 94 3.30 -6.42 5.05
N SER A 95 3.61 -7.22 4.02
CA SER A 95 3.41 -8.68 4.03
C SER A 95 4.16 -9.38 5.16
N VAL A 96 5.38 -8.92 5.50
CA VAL A 96 6.12 -9.45 6.66
C VAL A 96 5.41 -9.07 7.96
N LEU A 97 4.88 -7.86 8.08
CA LEU A 97 4.08 -7.46 9.26
C LEU A 97 2.80 -8.28 9.40
N VAL A 98 2.13 -8.61 8.29
CA VAL A 98 0.97 -9.52 8.28
C VAL A 98 1.36 -10.92 8.75
N ALA A 99 2.52 -11.43 8.33
CA ALA A 99 3.02 -12.70 8.82
C ALA A 99 3.32 -12.66 10.33
N CYS A 100 3.86 -11.55 10.84
CA CYS A 100 4.08 -11.34 12.27
C CYS A 100 2.76 -11.32 13.06
N LEU A 101 1.67 -10.76 12.50
CA LEU A 101 0.35 -10.81 13.13
C LEU A 101 -0.17 -12.24 13.29
N ALA A 102 0.11 -13.11 12.32
CA ALA A 102 -0.31 -14.51 12.34
C ALA A 102 0.52 -15.33 13.34
N ALA A 103 1.85 -15.17 13.31
CA ALA A 103 2.78 -15.93 14.15
C ALA A 103 2.90 -15.44 15.60
N ARG A 104 2.69 -14.13 15.83
CA ARG A 104 2.90 -13.45 17.12
C ARG A 104 4.27 -13.75 17.76
N PRO A 105 5.39 -13.49 17.05
CA PRO A 105 6.73 -13.70 17.59
C PRO A 105 7.03 -12.70 18.74
N ASP A 106 7.93 -13.06 19.66
CA ASP A 106 8.30 -12.23 20.81
C ASP A 106 9.06 -10.92 20.46
N GLY A 107 9.39 -10.70 19.18
CA GLY A 107 10.27 -9.62 18.71
C GLY A 107 9.58 -8.27 18.47
N THR A 108 9.15 -7.58 19.53
CA THR A 108 8.48 -6.26 19.44
C THR A 108 9.29 -5.22 18.63
N TRP A 109 10.61 -5.15 18.84
CA TRP A 109 11.48 -4.19 18.13
C TRP A 109 11.59 -4.48 16.64
N THR A 110 11.54 -5.75 16.24
CA THR A 110 11.53 -6.14 14.83
C THR A 110 10.25 -5.65 14.16
N PHE A 111 9.09 -5.80 14.83
CA PHE A 111 7.81 -5.29 14.33
C PHE A 111 7.82 -3.76 14.18
N VAL A 112 8.33 -3.04 15.19
CA VAL A 112 8.49 -1.57 15.15
C VAL A 112 9.43 -1.15 14.02
N ALA A 113 10.57 -1.82 13.86
CA ALA A 113 11.56 -1.50 12.83
C ALA A 113 11.00 -1.71 11.41
N LEU A 114 10.29 -2.81 11.18
CA LEU A 114 9.62 -3.09 9.90
C LEU A 114 8.53 -2.05 9.60
N ALA A 115 7.75 -1.64 10.60
CA ALA A 115 6.72 -0.62 10.43
C ALA A 115 7.32 0.76 10.15
N ALA A 116 8.39 1.14 10.86
CA ALA A 116 9.13 2.37 10.61
C ALA A 116 9.78 2.37 9.22
N LEU A 117 10.31 1.24 8.78
CA LEU A 117 10.82 1.07 7.41
C LEU A 117 9.70 1.28 6.38
N ALA A 118 8.53 0.66 6.58
CA ALA A 118 7.39 0.81 5.67
C ALA A 118 6.93 2.28 5.57
N LEU A 119 6.81 2.98 6.70
CA LEU A 119 6.48 4.41 6.72
C LEU A 119 7.57 5.27 6.08
N SER A 120 8.84 4.93 6.26
CA SER A 120 9.95 5.66 5.64
C SER A 120 9.94 5.52 4.11
N LEU A 121 9.55 4.34 3.59
CA LEU A 121 9.42 4.09 2.15
C LEU A 121 8.30 4.95 1.51
N ASP A 122 7.21 5.27 2.23
CA ASP A 122 6.17 6.23 1.78
C ASP A 122 6.72 7.67 1.59
N GLY A 123 7.66 8.06 2.44
CA GLY A 123 8.33 9.36 2.27
C GLY A 123 9.17 9.38 1.00
N VAL A 124 9.85 8.28 0.72
CA VAL A 124 10.80 8.13 -0.39
C VAL A 124 10.08 8.06 -1.74
N ASP A 125 9.03 7.25 -1.90
CA ASP A 125 8.32 7.15 -3.19
C ASP A 125 7.63 8.46 -3.58
N GLY A 126 7.02 9.17 -2.64
CA GLY A 126 6.44 10.48 -2.85
C GLY A 126 7.48 11.54 -3.26
N TRP A 127 8.69 11.47 -2.69
CA TRP A 127 9.80 12.34 -3.10
C TRP A 127 10.32 12.01 -4.50
N ILE A 128 10.47 10.71 -4.83
CA ILE A 128 10.90 10.25 -6.16
C ILE A 128 9.87 10.64 -7.22
N ALA A 129 8.58 10.42 -6.96
CA ALA A 129 7.49 10.72 -7.90
C ALA A 129 7.46 12.20 -8.28
N ARG A 130 7.66 13.10 -7.30
CA ARG A 130 7.75 14.55 -7.53
C ARG A 130 8.99 14.94 -8.33
N ARG A 131 10.13 14.29 -8.08
CA ARG A 131 11.38 14.57 -8.83
C ARG A 131 11.33 14.06 -10.26
N GLN A 132 10.63 12.97 -10.52
CA GLN A 132 10.57 12.37 -11.85
C GLN A 132 9.45 12.94 -12.72
N ASN A 133 8.59 13.83 -12.20
CA ASN A 133 7.36 14.28 -12.86
C ASN A 133 6.47 13.11 -13.36
N MET A 134 6.59 11.93 -12.74
CA MET A 134 5.85 10.71 -13.08
C MET A 134 4.68 10.48 -12.13
N THR A 135 3.93 11.54 -11.82
CA THR A 135 2.73 11.42 -10.99
C THR A 135 1.59 10.81 -11.81
N SER A 136 1.05 9.68 -11.37
CA SER A 136 -0.09 9.02 -12.03
C SER A 136 -1.24 8.75 -11.07
N ARG A 137 -2.47 8.70 -11.59
CA ARG A 137 -3.65 8.32 -10.81
C ARG A 137 -3.53 6.91 -10.25
N PHE A 138 -2.94 5.99 -11.03
CA PHE A 138 -2.64 4.64 -10.55
C PHE A 138 -1.68 4.67 -9.35
N GLY A 139 -0.52 5.34 -9.49
CA GLY A 139 0.49 5.40 -8.44
C GLY A 139 -0.06 6.01 -7.15
N ALA A 140 -0.83 7.09 -7.24
CA ALA A 140 -1.47 7.71 -6.08
C ALA A 140 -2.49 6.79 -5.39
N ARG A 141 -3.22 5.97 -6.16
CA ARG A 141 -4.14 4.96 -5.58
C ARG A 141 -3.37 3.81 -4.95
N PHE A 142 -2.34 3.31 -5.62
CA PHE A 142 -1.53 2.20 -5.12
C PHE A 142 -0.82 2.56 -3.81
N ASP A 143 -0.23 3.76 -3.76
CA ASP A 143 0.36 4.37 -2.57
C ASP A 143 -0.64 4.44 -1.41
N MET A 144 -1.82 5.02 -1.67
CA MET A 144 -2.89 5.15 -0.67
C MET A 144 -3.40 3.78 -0.16
N GLU A 145 -3.52 2.76 -1.01
CA GLU A 145 -3.91 1.41 -0.58
C GLU A 145 -2.82 0.76 0.29
N ALA A 146 -1.54 0.93 -0.06
CA ALA A 146 -0.43 0.41 0.72
C ALA A 146 -0.36 1.07 2.12
N ASP A 147 -0.53 2.39 2.21
CA ASP A 147 -0.62 3.13 3.48
C ASP A 147 -1.79 2.67 4.35
N SER A 148 -2.95 2.48 3.71
CA SER A 148 -4.17 2.05 4.41
C SER A 148 -4.02 0.63 4.95
N ALA A 149 -3.37 -0.25 4.20
CA ALA A 149 -3.10 -1.61 4.64
C ALA A 149 -2.07 -1.65 5.77
N LEU A 150 -1.00 -0.84 5.70
CA LEU A 150 -0.06 -0.66 6.80
C LEU A 150 -0.78 -0.19 8.07
N ALA A 151 -1.61 0.86 7.96
CA ALA A 151 -2.39 1.37 9.09
C ALA A 151 -3.31 0.30 9.69
N LEU A 152 -3.98 -0.50 8.86
CA LEU A 152 -4.85 -1.59 9.33
C LEU A 152 -4.07 -2.68 10.07
N VAL A 153 -2.94 -3.12 9.53
CA VAL A 153 -2.07 -4.13 10.15
C VAL A 153 -1.59 -3.65 11.52
N LEU A 154 -1.13 -2.41 11.61
CA LEU A 154 -0.69 -1.83 12.88
C LEU A 154 -1.84 -1.66 13.87
N ALA A 155 -3.02 -1.25 13.40
CA ALA A 155 -4.21 -1.12 14.23
C ALA A 155 -4.70 -2.48 14.77
N ILE A 156 -4.64 -3.55 13.96
CA ILE A 156 -4.95 -4.91 14.39
C ILE A 156 -3.97 -5.35 15.48
N HIS A 157 -2.66 -5.13 15.28
CA HIS A 157 -1.65 -5.45 16.29
C HIS A 157 -1.93 -4.69 17.59
N ALA A 158 -2.11 -3.37 17.50
CA ALA A 158 -2.38 -2.51 18.66
C ALA A 158 -3.68 -2.88 19.40
N SER A 159 -4.69 -3.41 18.68
CA SER A 159 -5.94 -3.83 19.30
C SER A 159 -5.84 -5.04 20.21
N GLN A 160 -4.73 -5.78 20.14
CA GLN A 160 -4.45 -6.92 21.01
C GLN A 160 -3.98 -6.48 22.40
N ALA A 161 -3.49 -5.24 22.52
CA ALA A 161 -3.09 -4.66 23.79
C ALA A 161 -4.33 -4.14 24.56
N PRO A 162 -4.55 -4.55 25.83
CA PRO A 162 -5.71 -4.12 26.63
C PRO A 162 -5.88 -2.61 26.76
N GLU A 163 -4.77 -1.86 26.73
CA GLU A 163 -4.74 -0.41 26.92
C GLU A 163 -5.38 0.35 25.76
N PHE A 164 -5.40 -0.23 24.56
CA PHE A 164 -5.94 0.37 23.35
C PHE A 164 -7.19 -0.36 22.85
N GLY A 165 -7.18 -1.69 22.89
CA GLY A 165 -8.29 -2.55 22.51
C GLY A 165 -8.89 -2.20 21.13
N ALA A 166 -10.20 -2.39 20.99
CA ALA A 166 -10.90 -2.12 19.73
C ALA A 166 -10.82 -0.65 19.24
N VAL A 167 -10.48 0.30 20.12
CA VAL A 167 -10.34 1.71 19.75
C VAL A 167 -9.21 1.92 18.75
N ALA A 168 -8.13 1.13 18.82
CA ALA A 168 -7.04 1.19 17.86
C ALA A 168 -7.50 0.92 16.41
N LEU A 169 -8.51 0.04 16.23
CA LEU A 169 -9.07 -0.30 14.92
C LEU A 169 -9.70 0.92 14.22
N LEU A 170 -10.17 1.90 14.98
CA LEU A 170 -10.72 3.14 14.43
C LEU A 170 -9.67 3.98 13.69
N LEU A 171 -8.38 3.76 13.94
CA LEU A 171 -7.30 4.37 13.17
C LEU A 171 -7.04 3.60 11.86
N GLY A 172 -7.22 2.28 11.81
CA GLY A 172 -6.91 1.46 10.62
C GLY A 172 -8.05 1.29 9.60
N VAL A 173 -9.31 1.34 10.07
CA VAL A 173 -10.53 1.15 9.24
C VAL A 173 -10.98 2.33 8.34
N PRO A 174 -10.63 3.61 8.57
CA PRO A 174 -11.28 4.75 7.91
C PRO A 174 -11.31 4.72 6.38
N ARG A 175 -10.20 4.28 5.74
CA ARG A 175 -10.13 4.16 4.27
C ARG A 175 -11.19 3.21 3.73
N TYR A 176 -11.33 2.06 4.38
CA TYR A 176 -12.24 0.99 3.98
C TYR A 176 -13.68 1.39 4.27
N ALA A 177 -13.94 2.00 5.42
CA ALA A 177 -15.24 2.57 5.76
C ALA A 177 -15.67 3.64 4.75
N PHE A 178 -14.76 4.53 4.34
CA PHE A 178 -15.05 5.56 3.34
C PHE A 178 -15.28 4.96 1.94
N GLY A 179 -14.49 3.95 1.56
CA GLY A 179 -14.71 3.20 0.32
C GLY A 179 -16.09 2.52 0.29
N PHE A 180 -16.49 1.87 1.39
CA PHE A 180 -17.81 1.28 1.54
C PHE A 180 -18.92 2.35 1.50
N ALA A 181 -18.72 3.48 2.19
CA ALA A 181 -19.67 4.59 2.17
C ALA A 181 -19.87 5.16 0.76
N MET A 182 -18.84 5.19 -0.10
CA MET A 182 -18.98 5.59 -1.51
C MET A 182 -19.81 4.60 -2.35
N LEU A 183 -19.87 3.33 -1.97
CA LEU A 183 -20.71 2.34 -2.64
C LEU A 183 -22.18 2.58 -2.31
N VAL A 184 -22.49 2.77 -1.02
CA VAL A 184 -23.86 2.96 -0.51
C VAL A 184 -24.39 4.37 -0.77
N LEU A 185 -23.54 5.39 -0.67
CA LEU A 185 -23.86 6.79 -0.95
C LEU A 185 -23.04 7.29 -2.14
N PRO A 186 -23.54 7.12 -3.39
CA PRO A 186 -22.87 7.64 -4.59
C PRO A 186 -22.60 9.15 -4.55
N ARG A 187 -23.31 9.89 -3.68
CA ARG A 187 -23.09 11.31 -3.41
C ARG A 187 -21.67 11.62 -2.90
N LEU A 188 -20.96 10.64 -2.34
CA LEU A 188 -19.60 10.79 -1.81
C LEU A 188 -18.49 10.52 -2.85
N ARG A 189 -18.82 10.14 -4.09
CA ARG A 189 -17.83 9.78 -5.15
C ARG A 189 -17.14 10.97 -5.83
N GLY A 190 -17.16 12.16 -5.23
CA GLY A 190 -16.50 13.33 -5.80
C GLY A 190 -14.98 13.30 -5.58
N ASP A 191 -14.21 13.85 -6.52
CA ASP A 191 -12.76 13.99 -6.34
C ASP A 191 -12.47 14.90 -5.15
N LEU A 192 -11.66 14.48 -4.19
CA LEU A 192 -11.25 15.33 -3.07
C LEU A 192 -10.06 16.20 -3.46
N PRO A 193 -9.98 17.46 -2.97
CA PRO A 193 -8.84 18.32 -3.25
C PRO A 193 -7.57 17.72 -2.64
N ASP A 194 -6.45 17.83 -3.36
CA ASP A 194 -5.17 17.42 -2.82
C ASP A 194 -4.75 18.40 -1.72
N ARG A 195 -4.73 17.93 -0.47
CA ARG A 195 -4.49 18.74 0.73
C ARG A 195 -3.34 18.15 1.52
N LEU A 196 -2.32 18.97 1.75
CA LEU A 196 -1.18 18.61 2.62
C LEU A 196 -1.63 18.21 4.03
N SER A 197 -2.70 18.83 4.55
CA SER A 197 -3.27 18.48 5.85
C SER A 197 -3.75 17.02 5.92
N ARG A 198 -4.28 16.47 4.83
CA ARG A 198 -4.74 15.07 4.79
C ARG A 198 -3.55 14.12 4.87
N LYS A 199 -2.48 14.40 4.11
CA LYS A 199 -1.24 13.60 4.17
C LYS A 199 -0.59 13.70 5.55
N ALA A 200 -0.57 14.90 6.16
CA ALA A 200 -0.05 15.08 7.52
C ALA A 200 -0.83 14.27 8.57
N VAL A 201 -2.16 14.26 8.50
CA VAL A 201 -2.99 13.44 9.40
C VAL A 201 -2.76 11.94 9.19
N CYS A 202 -2.61 11.49 7.94
CA CYS A 202 -2.29 10.09 7.64
C CYS A 202 -0.93 9.67 8.22
N VAL A 203 0.12 10.48 7.99
CA VAL A 203 1.46 10.22 8.54
C VAL A 203 1.43 10.24 10.06
N PHE A 204 0.73 11.20 10.68
CA PHE A 204 0.59 11.26 12.14
C PHE A 204 -0.15 10.05 12.70
N GLN A 205 -1.19 9.58 12.01
CA GLN A 205 -1.94 8.38 12.38
C GLN A 205 -1.07 7.12 12.33
N ILE A 206 -0.33 6.90 11.22
CA ILE A 206 0.56 5.74 11.09
C ILE A 206 1.71 5.83 12.11
N ALA A 207 2.32 7.01 12.28
CA ALA A 207 3.37 7.23 13.26
C ALA A 207 2.88 6.97 14.70
N THR A 208 1.65 7.37 15.02
CA THR A 208 1.00 7.04 16.30
C THR A 208 0.86 5.52 16.46
N LEU A 209 0.34 4.84 15.45
CA LEU A 209 0.19 3.37 15.45
C LEU A 209 1.52 2.62 15.56
N ILE A 210 2.64 3.19 15.12
CA ILE A 210 3.99 2.65 15.32
C ILE A 210 4.46 2.94 16.74
N ALA A 211 4.31 4.18 17.21
CA ALA A 211 4.80 4.61 18.51
C ALA A 211 4.17 3.82 19.67
N ILE A 212 2.87 3.51 19.58
CA ILE A 212 2.18 2.72 20.61
C ILE A 212 2.63 1.26 20.69
N GLN A 213 3.39 0.75 19.72
CA GLN A 213 4.00 -0.59 19.79
C GLN A 213 5.31 -0.59 20.60
N VAL A 214 5.84 0.59 20.96
CA VAL A 214 7.10 0.69 21.70
C VAL A 214 6.86 0.30 23.16
N PRO A 215 7.55 -0.74 23.69
CA PRO A 215 7.25 -1.30 25.00
C PRO A 215 7.53 -0.34 26.16
N PHE A 216 8.36 0.68 25.95
CA PHE A 216 8.71 1.69 26.97
C PHE A 216 7.78 2.91 26.95
N LEU A 217 6.78 2.96 26.06
CA LEU A 217 5.84 4.07 26.00
C LEU A 217 4.81 3.96 27.15
N PRO A 218 4.66 4.97 28.02
CA PRO A 218 3.64 4.94 29.06
C PRO A 218 2.23 4.84 28.45
N ALA A 219 1.38 4.00 29.02
CA ALA A 219 0.02 3.78 28.52
C ALA A 219 -0.80 5.08 28.39
N SER A 220 -0.66 6.00 29.35
CA SER A 220 -1.33 7.31 29.32
C SER A 220 -0.91 8.17 28.12
N VAL A 221 0.37 8.13 27.75
CA VAL A 221 0.90 8.82 26.57
C VAL A 221 0.36 8.16 25.31
N GLY A 222 0.37 6.83 25.22
CA GLY A 222 -0.19 6.09 24.10
C GLY A 222 -1.67 6.37 23.87
N GLN A 223 -2.49 6.35 24.93
CA GLN A 223 -3.91 6.68 24.88
C GLN A 223 -4.15 8.12 24.43
N THR A 224 -3.33 9.06 24.92
CA THR A 224 -3.39 10.46 24.49
C THR A 224 -3.07 10.59 22.99
N LEU A 225 -2.03 9.92 22.50
CA LEU A 225 -1.69 9.92 21.07
C LEU A 225 -2.83 9.35 20.22
N VAL A 226 -3.41 8.21 20.62
CA VAL A 226 -4.57 7.60 19.94
C VAL A 226 -5.75 8.56 19.92
N ALA A 227 -6.09 9.21 21.03
CA ALA A 227 -7.18 10.18 21.10
C ALA A 227 -6.93 11.38 20.17
N VAL A 228 -5.74 11.95 20.18
CA VAL A 228 -5.36 13.07 19.30
C VAL A 228 -5.40 12.65 17.83
N ALA A 229 -4.95 11.44 17.50
CA ALA A 229 -5.00 10.90 16.15
C ALA A 229 -6.45 10.73 15.68
N LEU A 230 -7.33 10.17 16.52
CA LEU A 230 -8.76 10.00 16.22
C LEU A 230 -9.47 11.34 16.00
N VAL A 231 -9.22 12.33 16.86
CA VAL A 231 -9.79 13.68 16.69
C VAL A 231 -9.28 14.32 15.40
N SER A 232 -7.98 14.24 15.13
CA SER A 232 -7.38 14.79 13.91
C SER A 232 -7.98 14.16 12.65
N LEU A 233 -8.16 12.84 12.68
CA LEU A 233 -8.79 12.06 11.62
C LEU A 233 -10.26 12.44 11.43
N ALA A 234 -11.04 12.50 12.51
CA ALA A 234 -12.45 12.89 12.46
C ALA A 234 -12.62 14.31 11.90
N LEU A 235 -11.76 15.25 12.31
CA LEU A 235 -11.74 16.61 11.76
C LEU A 235 -11.34 16.64 10.28
N SER A 236 -10.40 15.79 9.86
CA SER A 236 -10.01 15.67 8.45
C SER A 236 -11.18 15.14 7.60
N PHE A 237 -11.78 14.02 8.00
CA PHE A 237 -12.93 13.44 7.30
C PHE A 237 -14.15 14.36 7.32
N GLY A 238 -14.40 15.04 8.45
CA GLY A 238 -15.49 16.01 8.55
C GLY A 238 -15.36 17.15 7.53
N ARG A 239 -14.14 17.67 7.33
CA ARG A 239 -13.86 18.69 6.30
C ARG A 239 -14.03 18.15 4.88
N ASP A 240 -13.67 16.90 4.64
CA ASP A 240 -13.82 16.26 3.32
C ASP A 240 -15.30 16.04 2.98
N ILE A 241 -16.11 15.58 3.95
CA ILE A 241 -17.57 15.44 3.78
C ILE A 241 -18.24 16.80 3.57
N GLN A 242 -17.88 17.82 4.35
CA GLN A 242 -18.42 19.18 4.17
C GLN A 242 -18.09 19.75 2.80
N TRP A 243 -16.88 19.53 2.31
CA TRP A 243 -16.47 19.98 0.99
C TRP A 243 -17.28 19.28 -0.12
N LEU A 244 -17.48 17.97 -0.02
CA LEU A 244 -18.32 17.20 -0.97
C LEU A 244 -19.77 17.68 -0.96
N ARG A 245 -20.30 18.08 0.21
CA ARG A 245 -21.65 18.65 0.32
C ARG A 245 -21.76 20.02 -0.34
N ARG A 246 -20.77 20.91 -0.16
CA ARG A 246 -20.78 22.28 -0.71
C ARG A 246 -20.66 22.33 -2.23
N ARG A 247 -19.94 21.40 -2.87
CA ARG A 247 -19.81 21.37 -4.34
C ARG A 247 -21.06 20.89 -5.08
N ARG A 248 -22.07 20.39 -4.36
CA ARG A 248 -23.33 19.90 -4.94
C ARG A 248 -24.53 20.80 -4.59
N ALA A 249 -24.34 21.88 -3.84
CA ALA A 249 -25.32 22.92 -3.59
C ALA A 249 -25.06 24.09 -4.55
#